data_AF-A0A6J7UFQ3-F1
#
_entry.id   AF-A0A6J7UFQ3-F1
#
_cell.length_a   1.000
_cell.length_b   1.000
_cell.length_c   1.000
_cell.angle_alpha   90.00
_cell.angle_beta   90.00
_cell.angle_gamma   90.00
#
_symmetry.space_group_name_H-M   'P 1'
#
loop_
_entity.id
_entity.type
_entity.pdbx_description
1 polymer ?
#
loop_
_entity_poly.entity_id
_entity_poly.type
_entity_poly.pdbx_seq_one_letter_code
_entity_poly.pdbx_strand_id
1 'polypeptide(L)' 'MQVVILASAHKHGIAPEDMLHAYRNAFQSSKVEDGWLLIGADSNGNLIEIGCVTRRNTLRIFHAMRLNPKNLR' A
#
# COMPACT_ATOMS: atom_id res chain seq x y z
N MET A 1 -9.33 13.73 -2.34
CA MET A 1 -7.93 13.26 -2.26
C MET A 1 -7.64 12.46 -3.53
N GLN A 2 -6.65 12.83 -4.33
CA GLN A 2 -6.26 12.06 -5.52
C GLN A 2 -5.30 10.93 -5.10
N VAL A 3 -5.46 9.74 -5.66
CA VAL A 3 -4.53 8.61 -5.45
C VAL A 3 -3.77 8.36 -6.74
N VAL A 4 -2.44 8.27 -6.65
CA VAL A 4 -1.54 7.99 -7.78
C VAL A 4 -0.66 6.81 -7.42
N ILE A 5 -0.61 5.81 -8.30
CA ILE A 5 0.28 4.66 -8.18
C ILE A 5 1.52 4.94 -9.02
N LEU A 6 2.69 4.92 -8.38
CA LEU A 6 3.96 5.14 -9.07
C LEU A 6 4.44 3.83 -9.72
N ALA A 7 5.23 3.95 -10.79
CA ALA A 7 5.81 2.80 -11.47
C ALA A 7 6.59 1.86 -10.53
N SER A 8 7.21 2.41 -9.48
CA SER A 8 7.94 1.62 -8.47
C SER A 8 7.04 0.68 -7.65
N ALA A 9 5.75 0.96 -7.53
CA ALA A 9 4.82 0.13 -6.77
C ALA A 9 4.55 -1.22 -7.46
N HIS A 10 4.78 -1.31 -8.78
CA HIS A 10 4.56 -2.53 -9.56
C HIS A 10 5.71 -3.54 -9.47
N LYS A 11 6.82 -3.20 -8.79
CA LYS A 11 8.04 -4.04 -8.72
C LYS A 11 7.79 -5.47 -8.21
N HIS A 12 6.76 -5.68 -7.40
CA HIS A 12 6.43 -6.99 -6.81
C HIS A 12 5.19 -7.64 -7.42
N GLY A 13 4.75 -7.20 -8.61
CA GLY A 13 3.68 -7.85 -9.36
C GLY A 13 2.28 -7.69 -8.77
N ILE A 14 2.08 -6.73 -7.86
CA ILE A 14 0.75 -6.41 -7.34
C ILE A 14 -0.03 -5.62 -8.39
N ALA A 15 -1.28 -6.01 -8.65
CA ALA A 15 -2.14 -5.31 -9.59
C ALA A 15 -2.58 -3.96 -9.00
N PRO A 16 -2.75 -2.90 -9.82
CA PRO A 16 -3.18 -1.60 -9.32
C PRO A 16 -4.52 -1.63 -8.58
N GLU A 17 -5.46 -2.48 -9.02
CA GLU A 17 -6.75 -2.68 -8.35
C GLU A 17 -6.60 -3.24 -6.93
N ASP A 18 -5.71 -4.22 -6.75
CA ASP A 18 -5.39 -4.79 -5.45
C ASP A 18 -4.70 -3.77 -4.54
N MET A 19 -3.81 -2.92 -5.08
CA MET A 19 -3.20 -1.84 -4.31
C MET A 19 -4.24 -0.85 -3.80
N LEU A 20 -5.19 -0.46 -4.66
CA LEU A 20 -6.28 0.45 -4.29
C LEU A 20 -7.23 -0.22 -3.30
N HIS A 21 -7.53 -1.50 -3.47
CA HIS A 21 -8.36 -2.26 -2.55
C HIS A 21 -7.71 -2.33 -1.16
N ALA A 22 -6.42 -2.69 -1.09
CA ALA A 22 -5.65 -2.75 0.14
C ALA A 22 -5.55 -1.38 0.82
N TYR A 23 -5.31 -0.31 0.05
CA TYR A 23 -5.30 1.06 0.57
C TYR A 23 -6.64 1.48 1.16
N ARG A 24 -7.76 1.21 0.46
CA ARG A 24 -9.11 1.59 0.90
C ARG A 24 -9.59 0.81 2.12
N ASN A 25 -9.15 -0.44 2.25
CA ASN A 25 -9.52 -1.36 3.32
C ASN A 25 -8.35 -1.68 4.24
N ALA A 26 -7.44 -0.71 4.44
CA ALA A 26 -6.32 -0.88 5.35
C ALA A 26 -6.84 -0.97 6.79
N PHE A 27 -6.45 -2.03 7.52
CA PHE A 27 -6.83 -2.23 8.92
C PHE A 27 -5.71 -1.85 9.89
N GLN A 28 -4.47 -1.72 9.38
CA GLN A 28 -3.32 -1.29 10.16
C GLN A 28 -2.54 -0.22 9.39
N SER A 29 -2.07 0.79 10.11
CA SER A 29 -1.21 1.84 9.58
C SER A 29 -0.04 2.09 10.53
N SER A 30 1.12 2.41 9.98
CA SER A 30 2.33 2.71 10.74
C SER A 30 3.10 3.82 10.06
N LYS A 31 3.52 4.81 10.84
CA LYS A 31 4.30 5.93 10.33
C LYS A 31 5.75 5.50 10.14
N VAL A 32 6.33 5.85 9.00
CA VAL A 32 7.75 5.65 8.67
C VAL A 32 8.38 7.00 8.31
N GLU A 33 9.71 7.04 8.18
CA GLU A 33 10.45 8.29 7.93
C GLU A 33 9.91 9.08 6.72
N ASP A 34 9.60 8.38 5.63
CA ASP A 34 9.14 9.00 4.38
C ASP A 34 7.63 8.94 4.12
N GLY A 35 6.82 8.52 5.11
CA GLY A 35 5.36 8.45 4.95
C GLY A 35 4.67 7.42 5.83
N TRP A 36 3.89 6.54 5.21
CA TRP A 36 3.07 5.54 5.88
C TRP A 36 3.23 4.17 5.23
N LEU A 37 3.32 3.16 6.07
CA LEU A 37 3.06 1.77 5.72
C LEU A 37 1.62 1.44 6.12
N LEU A 38 0.89 0.83 5.20
CA LEU A 38 -0.48 0.39 5.41
C LEU A 38 -0.55 -1.11 5.14
N ILE A 39 -1.30 -1.82 5.95
CA ILE A 39 -1.59 -3.23 5.73
C ILE A 39 -3.08 -3.35 5.44
N GLY A 40 -3.40 -3.91 4.27
CA GLY A 40 -4.76 -4.18 3.83
C GLY A 40 -4.83 -5.46 3.02
N ALA A 41 -6.04 -5.88 2.68
CA ALA A 41 -6.25 -7.08 1.86
C ALA A 41 -6.41 -6.74 0.37
N ASP A 42 -5.99 -7.66 -0.49
CA ASP A 42 -6.34 -7.70 -1.91
C ASP A 42 -7.80 -8.14 -2.11
N SER A 43 -8.28 -8.18 -3.37
CA SER A 43 -9.67 -8.61 -3.65
C SER A 43 -9.95 -10.08 -3.33
N ASN A 44 -8.92 -10.89 -3.10
CA ASN A 44 -9.01 -12.30 -2.73
C ASN A 44 -8.74 -12.55 -1.23
N GLY A 45 -8.61 -11.49 -0.42
CA GLY A 45 -8.36 -11.60 1.02
C GLY A 45 -6.90 -11.80 1.42
N ASN A 46 -5.96 -11.76 0.48
CA ASN A 46 -4.54 -11.87 0.81
C ASN A 46 -3.99 -10.54 1.29
N LEU A 47 -3.11 -10.60 2.29
CA LEU A 47 -2.54 -9.39 2.88
C LEU A 47 -1.48 -8.76 1.96
N ILE A 48 -1.57 -7.44 1.81
CA ILE A 48 -0.66 -6.58 1.06
C ILE A 48 -0.17 -5.48 1.98
N GLU A 49 1.14 -5.26 1.96
CA GLU A 49 1.79 -4.08 2.52
C GLU A 49 1.89 -2.98 1.45
N ILE A 50 1.44 -1.77 1.78
CA ILE A 50 1.43 -0.60 0.90
C ILE A 50 2.30 0.50 1.53
N GLY A 51 3.31 0.96 0.81
CA GLY A 51 4.06 2.16 1.14
C GLY A 51 3.52 3.37 0.39
N CYS A 52 3.10 4.40 1.14
CA CYS A 52 2.52 5.60 0.57
C CYS A 52 2.94 6.89 1.27
N VAL A 53 2.86 8.00 0.53
CA VAL A 53 3.13 9.35 1.04
C VAL A 53 2.08 10.34 0.52
N THR A 54 1.59 11.19 1.41
CA THR A 54 0.66 12.26 1.05
C THR A 54 1.42 13.56 0.85
N ARG A 55 1.36 14.15 -0.35
CA ARG A 55 1.85 15.53 -0.59
C ARG A 55 0.87 16.29 -1.47
N ARG A 56 0.58 17.54 -1.10
CA ARG A 56 -0.31 18.45 -1.85
C ARG A 56 -1.66 17.79 -2.22
N ASN A 57 -2.33 17.20 -1.24
CA ASN A 57 -3.63 16.53 -1.40
C ASN A 57 -3.65 15.32 -2.38
N THR A 58 -2.46 14.80 -2.68
CA THR A 58 -2.26 13.59 -3.51
C THR A 58 -1.56 12.52 -2.67
N LEU A 59 -2.19 11.37 -2.54
CA LEU A 59 -1.59 10.17 -1.97
C LEU A 59 -0.85 9.42 -3.08
N ARG A 60 0.44 9.21 -2.90
CA ARG A 60 1.31 8.49 -3.84
C ARG A 60 1.66 7.13 -3.25
N ILE A 61 1.20 6.07 -3.89
CA ILE A 61 1.61 4.70 -3.58
C ILE A 61 2.90 4.42 -4.36
N PHE A 62 4.00 4.16 -3.64
CA PHE A 62 5.31 3.94 -4.24
C PHE A 62 5.82 2.51 -4.04
N HIS A 63 5.17 1.75 -3.16
CA HIS A 63 5.52 0.37 -2.85
C HIS A 63 4.25 -0.44 -2.59
N ALA A 64 4.20 -1.65 -3.12
CA ALA A 64 3.18 -2.65 -2.82
C ALA A 64 3.83 -4.03 -2.88
N MET A 65 3.63 -4.85 -1.84
CA MET A 65 4.11 -6.23 -1.84
C MET A 65 3.17 -7.11 -1.01
N ARG A 66 3.19 -8.42 -1.28
CA ARG A 66 2.51 -9.38 -0.41
C ARG A 66 3.10 -9.30 0.99
N LEU A 67 2.24 -9.18 2.00
CA LEU A 67 2.69 -9.13 3.37
C LEU A 67 3.34 -10.46 3.73
N ASN A 68 4.59 -10.41 4.18
CA ASN A 68 5.22 -11.56 4.77
C ASN A 68 4.77 -11.65 6.23
N PRO A 69 4.20 -12.78 6.71
CA PRO A 69 3.76 -12.93 8.09
C PRO A 69 4.85 -12.63 9.12
N LYS A 70 6.13 -12.79 8.75
CA LYS A 70 7.28 -12.45 9.61
C LYS A 70 7.45 -10.96 9.86
N ASN A 71 6.84 -10.11 9.03
CA ASN A 71 6.89 -8.66 9.14
C ASN A 71 5.67 -8.08 9.90
N LEU A 72 4.72 -8.94 10.29
CA LEU A 72 3.60 -8.53 11.15
C LEU A 72 4.16 -8.28 12.57
N ARG A 73 4.21 -7.00 12.96
CA ARG A 73 4.63 -6.54 14.28
C ARG A 73 3.49 -5.81 14.97
#